data_AF-A0A9P7K3C2-F1
#
_entry.id   AF-A0A9P7K3C2-F1
#
_cell.length_a   1.000
_cell.length_b   1.000
_cell.length_c   1.000
_cell.angle_alpha   90.00
_cell.angle_beta   90.00
_cell.angle_gamma   90.00
#
_symmetry.space_group_name_H-M   'P 1'
#
loop_
_entity.id
_entity.type
_entity.pdbx_description
1 polymer ?
#
loop_
_entity_poly.entity_id
_entity_poly.type
_entity_poly.pdbx_seq_one_letter_code
_entity_poly.pdbx_strand_id
1 'polypeptide(L)'
;VSKLFADSSCIVVTAFISPYLADRAVARELHVKANIPFIEVFVDAPLHVVEERDPKGLYKKARAGEIKDFTGVSAPYEAPENSEIHIKTNETDVTESVRIITEYLVANNYLS
;
A
#
# COMPACT_ATOMS: atom_id res chain seq x y z
N VAL A 1 6.57 6.11 12.63
CA VAL A 1 5.46 6.98 13.06
C VAL A 1 4.18 6.19 13.30
N SER A 2 3.73 5.34 12.36
CA SER A 2 2.51 4.54 12.52
C SER A 2 2.44 3.72 13.82
N LYS A 3 3.54 3.05 14.20
CA LYS A 3 3.67 2.31 15.46
C LYS A 3 3.25 3.12 16.70
N LEU A 4 3.64 4.40 16.78
CA LEU A 4 3.32 5.26 17.94
C LEU A 4 1.81 5.55 18.05
N PHE A 5 1.14 5.74 16.91
CA PHE A 5 -0.31 5.96 16.88
C PHE A 5 -1.09 4.66 17.12
N ALA A 6 -0.58 3.52 16.64
CA ALA A 6 -1.19 2.23 16.92
C ALA A 6 -1.08 1.86 18.41
N ASP A 7 0.06 2.16 19.05
CA ASP A 7 0.23 2.07 20.50
C ASP A 7 -0.79 2.96 21.26
N SER A 8 -1.23 4.07 20.68
CA SER A 8 -2.26 4.94 21.27
C SER A 8 -3.70 4.47 20.99
N SER A 9 -3.89 3.18 20.70
CA SER A 9 -5.20 2.56 20.40
C SER A 9 -5.92 3.14 19.19
N CYS A 10 -5.18 3.70 18.22
CA CYS A 10 -5.73 4.12 16.93
C CYS A 10 -5.55 3.03 15.87
N ILE A 11 -6.52 2.90 14.96
CA ILE A 11 -6.27 2.27 13.66
C ILE A 11 -5.51 3.28 12.80
N VAL A 12 -4.37 2.88 12.27
CA VAL A 12 -3.50 3.74 11.47
C VAL A 12 -3.46 3.25 10.03
N VAL A 13 -3.82 4.12 9.09
CA VAL A 13 -3.74 3.85 7.65
C VAL A 13 -2.56 4.60 7.07
N THR A 14 -1.65 3.89 6.40
CA THR A 14 -0.50 4.48 5.70
C THR A 14 -0.60 4.20 4.21
N ALA A 15 -0.64 5.24 3.38
CA ALA A 15 -0.75 5.14 1.93
C ALA A 15 0.53 5.63 1.23
N PHE A 16 1.65 4.97 1.53
CA PHE A 16 2.93 5.20 0.85
C PHE A 16 3.10 4.23 -0.31
N ILE A 17 3.95 4.58 -1.28
CA ILE A 17 4.31 3.66 -2.37
C ILE A 17 5.06 2.44 -1.81
N SER A 18 5.98 2.67 -0.86
CA SER A 18 6.79 1.62 -0.19
C SER A 18 7.28 0.53 -1.16
N PRO A 19 8.10 0.88 -2.17
CA PRO A 19 8.37 0.00 -3.31
C PRO A 19 9.25 -1.20 -2.98
N TYR A 20 10.01 -1.16 -1.88
CA TYR A 20 10.98 -2.21 -1.53
C TYR A 20 10.41 -3.17 -0.47
N LEU A 21 10.57 -4.48 -0.70
CA LEU A 21 10.19 -5.54 0.23
C LEU A 21 10.89 -5.38 1.58
N ALA A 22 12.18 -5.01 1.56
CA ALA A 22 12.98 -4.82 2.77
C ALA A 22 12.38 -3.75 3.70
N ASP A 23 11.94 -2.62 3.15
CA ASP A 23 11.36 -1.52 3.94
C ASP A 23 10.02 -1.92 4.57
N ARG A 24 9.18 -2.65 3.81
CA ARG A 24 7.91 -3.17 4.31
C ARG A 24 8.12 -4.24 5.39
N ALA A 25 9.14 -5.08 5.23
CA ALA A 25 9.53 -6.07 6.23
C ALA A 25 9.98 -5.41 7.55
N VAL A 26 10.79 -4.35 7.49
CA VAL A 26 11.18 -3.57 8.68
C VAL A 26 9.96 -2.95 9.35
N ALA A 27 9.04 -2.37 8.59
CA ALA A 27 7.82 -1.79 9.13
C ALA A 27 6.97 -2.84 9.87
N ARG A 28 6.79 -4.03 9.27
CA ARG A 28 6.09 -5.16 9.88
C ARG A 28 6.79 -5.65 11.14
N GLU A 29 8.10 -5.85 11.11
CA GLU A 29 8.90 -6.33 12.25
C GLU A 29 8.78 -5.38 13.46
N LEU A 30 8.77 -4.07 13.24
CA LEU A 30 8.60 -3.08 14.31
C LEU A 30 7.24 -3.18 15.02
N HIS A 31 6.17 -3.50 14.29
CA HIS A 31 4.84 -3.69 14.87
C HIS A 31 4.74 -5.02 15.59
N VAL A 32 5.27 -6.10 15.00
CA VAL A 32 5.35 -7.43 15.63
C VAL A 32 6.09 -7.37 16.96
N LYS A 33 7.26 -6.71 17.01
CA LYS A 33 8.03 -6.52 18.26
C LYS A 33 7.27 -5.74 19.33
N ALA A 34 6.35 -4.86 18.92
CA ALA A 34 5.51 -4.09 19.83
C ALA A 34 4.18 -4.80 20.17
N ASN A 35 3.97 -6.02 19.67
CA ASN A 35 2.71 -6.76 19.78
C ASN A 35 1.50 -5.98 19.22
N ILE A 36 1.74 -5.21 18.15
CA ILE A 36 0.72 -4.46 17.43
C ILE A 36 0.43 -5.19 16.10
N PRO A 37 -0.84 -5.42 15.75
CA PRO A 37 -1.20 -5.95 14.44
C PRO A 37 -0.68 -5.07 13.29
N PHE A 38 -0.17 -5.72 12.24
CA PHE A 38 0.25 -5.06 11.01
C PHE A 38 -0.37 -5.81 9.83
N ILE A 39 -1.06 -5.07 8.97
CA ILE A 39 -1.82 -5.61 7.84
C ILE A 39 -1.34 -4.89 6.59
N GLU A 40 -0.74 -5.64 5.68
CA GLU A 40 -0.26 -5.14 4.40
C GLU A 40 -1.36 -5.30 3.35
N VAL A 41 -1.78 -4.17 2.80
CA VAL A 41 -2.75 -4.12 1.70
C VAL A 41 -2.01 -3.84 0.40
N PHE A 42 -1.94 -4.84 -0.48
CA PHE A 42 -1.37 -4.66 -1.81
C PHE A 42 -2.41 -4.03 -2.72
N VAL A 43 -2.26 -2.74 -2.98
CA VAL A 43 -3.09 -1.99 -3.93
C VAL A 43 -2.45 -2.10 -5.32
N ASP A 44 -2.96 -3.04 -6.10
CA ASP A 44 -2.40 -3.47 -7.37
C ASP A 44 -3.19 -2.88 -8.55
N ALA A 45 -2.46 -2.40 -9.54
CA ALA A 45 -2.97 -2.12 -10.88
C ALA A 45 -1.79 -2.21 -11.86
N PRO A 46 -2.03 -2.72 -13.09
CA PRO A 46 -1.01 -2.70 -14.12
C PRO A 46 -0.47 -1.29 -14.36
N LEU A 47 0.85 -1.18 -14.54
CA LEU A 47 1.53 0.11 -14.71
C LEU A 47 0.87 1.02 -15.76
N HIS A 48 0.46 0.47 -16.90
CA HIS A 48 -0.19 1.23 -17.97
C HIS A 48 -1.51 1.89 -17.52
N VAL A 49 -2.28 1.24 -16.64
CA VAL A 49 -3.52 1.80 -16.07
C VAL A 49 -3.20 2.95 -15.12
N VAL A 50 -2.14 2.80 -14.31
CA VAL A 50 -1.71 3.85 -13.38
C VAL A 50 -1.15 5.06 -14.15
N GLU A 51 -0.40 4.82 -15.23
CA GLU A 51 0.10 5.84 -16.17
C GLU A 51 -1.03 6.56 -16.91
N GLU A 52 -2.10 5.86 -17.29
CA GLU A 52 -3.27 6.48 -17.91
C GLU A 52 -3.99 7.41 -16.94
N ARG A 53 -4.15 6.98 -15.68
CA ARG A 53 -4.82 7.77 -14.64
C ARG A 53 -4.09 9.08 -14.34
N ASP A 54 -2.75 9.07 -14.36
CA ASP A 54 -1.78 10.15 -14.01
C ASP A 54 -2.38 11.48 -13.52
N PRO A 55 -3.04 11.49 -12.34
CA PRO A 55 -3.88 12.61 -11.93
C PRO A 55 -3.06 13.87 -11.59
N LYS A 56 -1.74 13.70 -11.40
CA LYS A 56 -0.80 14.74 -11.03
C LYS A 56 0.21 15.05 -12.15
N GLY A 57 0.13 14.38 -13.30
CA GLY A 57 1.09 14.55 -14.39
C GLY A 57 2.51 14.06 -14.07
N LEU A 58 2.67 13.20 -13.06
CA LEU A 58 3.98 12.77 -12.58
C LEU A 58 4.59 11.70 -13.48
N TYR A 59 3.78 10.79 -14.02
CA TYR A 59 4.26 9.78 -14.96
C TYR A 59 4.74 10.43 -16.26
N LYS A 60 4.02 11.43 -16.77
CA LYS A 60 4.46 12.22 -17.94
C LYS A 60 5.83 12.86 -17.71
N LYS A 61 6.04 13.50 -16.57
CA LYS A 61 7.34 14.12 -16.21
C LYS A 61 8.45 13.09 -16.02
N ALA A 62 8.14 11.95 -15.39
CA ALA A 62 9.08 10.85 -15.23
C ALA A 62 9.52 10.26 -16.59
N ARG A 63 8.58 10.04 -17.51
CA ARG A 63 8.86 9.57 -18.89
C ARG A 63 9.68 10.59 -19.69
N ALA A 64 9.51 11.89 -19.43
CA ALA A 64 10.32 12.95 -20.00
C ALA A 64 11.73 13.08 -19.37
N GLY A 65 12.03 12.30 -18.32
CA GLY A 65 13.31 12.33 -17.62
C GLY A 65 13.47 13.48 -16.62
N GLU A 66 12.40 14.23 -16.34
CA GLU A 66 12.40 15.35 -15.40
C GLU A 66 12.40 14.88 -13.93
N ILE A 67 11.89 13.68 -13.68
CA ILE A 67 11.86 13.05 -12.35
C ILE A 67 12.68 11.77 -12.40
N LYS A 68 13.79 11.76 -11.64
CA LYS A 68 14.63 10.59 -11.45
C LYS A 68 14.05 9.66 -10.38
N ASP A 69 14.49 8.40 -10.41
CA ASP A 69 14.13 7.38 -9.42
C ASP A 69 12.62 7.21 -9.20
N PHE A 70 11.85 7.36 -10.29
CA PHE A 70 10.41 7.25 -10.26
C PHE A 70 9.97 5.78 -10.31
N THR A 71 9.26 5.34 -9.28
CA THR A 71 8.77 3.96 -9.13
C THR A 71 7.92 3.53 -10.33
N GLY A 72 8.21 2.37 -10.90
CA GLY A 72 7.54 1.82 -12.08
C GLY A 72 8.09 2.33 -13.41
N VAL A 73 8.92 3.39 -13.42
CA VAL A 73 9.55 3.94 -14.64
C VAL A 73 11.06 3.73 -14.62
N SER A 74 11.75 4.35 -13.66
CA SER A 74 13.21 4.30 -13.54
C SER A 74 13.70 3.66 -12.23
N ALA A 75 12.79 3.38 -11.29
CA ALA A 75 13.03 2.63 -10.06
C ALA A 75 12.04 1.45 -9.97
N PRO A 76 12.40 0.33 -9.32
CA PRO A 76 11.55 -0.85 -9.26
C PRO A 76 10.37 -0.66 -8.30
N TYR A 77 9.36 -1.51 -8.47
CA TYR A 77 8.35 -1.81 -7.47
C TYR A 77 8.38 -3.31 -7.22
N GLU A 78 8.78 -3.72 -6.03
CA GLU A 78 8.84 -5.11 -5.63
C GLU A 78 7.48 -5.49 -5.03
N ALA A 79 6.67 -6.24 -5.79
CA ALA A 79 5.35 -6.65 -5.35
C ALA A 79 5.44 -7.50 -4.06
N PRO A 80 4.54 -7.31 -3.09
CA PRO A 80 4.53 -8.10 -1.87
C PRO A 80 4.18 -9.56 -2.18
N GLU A 81 4.91 -10.49 -1.57
CA GLU A 81 4.69 -11.92 -1.78
C GLU A 81 3.57 -12.47 -0.87
N ASN A 82 3.39 -11.87 0.31
CA ASN A 82 2.50 -12.37 1.37
C ASN A 82 1.69 -11.24 2.01
N SER A 83 1.07 -10.37 1.21
CA SER A 83 0.14 -9.35 1.73
C SER A 83 -1.12 -9.99 2.29
N GLU A 84 -1.62 -9.50 3.41
CA GLU A 84 -2.88 -9.97 4.01
C GLU A 84 -4.10 -9.69 3.11
N ILE A 85 -4.08 -8.56 2.38
CA ILE A 85 -5.16 -8.16 1.49
C ILE A 85 -4.56 -7.77 0.13
N HIS A 86 -5.11 -8.31 -0.97
CA HIS A 86 -4.74 -7.93 -2.34
C HIS A 86 -5.94 -7.32 -3.06
N ILE A 87 -5.79 -6.07 -3.50
CA ILE A 87 -6.84 -5.30 -4.18
C ILE A 87 -6.38 -4.99 -5.59
N LYS A 88 -7.10 -5.51 -6.58
CA LYS A 88 -6.90 -5.17 -7.99
C LYS A 88 -7.76 -3.97 -8.37
N THR A 89 -7.19 -2.77 -8.29
CA THR A 89 -7.93 -1.51 -8.50
C THR A 89 -8.26 -1.21 -9.96
N ASN A 90 -7.81 -2.05 -10.89
CA ASN A 90 -8.29 -2.06 -12.28
C ASN A 90 -9.55 -2.93 -12.47
N GLU A 91 -9.89 -3.77 -11.49
CA GLU A 91 -11.05 -4.68 -11.51
C GLU A 91 -12.11 -4.30 -10.47
N THR A 92 -11.75 -3.47 -9.48
CA THR A 92 -12.61 -3.03 -8.38
C THR A 92 -12.67 -1.52 -8.30
N ASP A 93 -13.82 -0.99 -7.87
CA ASP A 93 -13.95 0.43 -7.54
C ASP A 93 -13.56 0.70 -6.07
N VAL A 94 -13.64 1.97 -5.67
CA VAL A 94 -13.27 2.39 -4.30
C VAL A 94 -14.19 1.77 -3.26
N THR A 95 -15.49 1.72 -3.51
CA THR A 95 -16.47 1.18 -2.56
C THR A 95 -16.21 -0.29 -2.31
N GLU A 96 -15.95 -1.05 -3.37
CA GLU A 96 -15.63 -2.46 -3.30
C GLU A 96 -14.27 -2.72 -2.63
N SER A 97 -13.26 -1.91 -2.97
CA SER A 97 -11.94 -1.97 -2.32
C SER A 97 -12.05 -1.76 -0.81
N VAL A 98 -12.84 -0.78 -0.37
CA VAL A 98 -13.08 -0.51 1.05
C VAL A 98 -13.84 -1.67 1.68
N ARG A 99 -14.86 -2.21 1.02
CA ARG A 99 -15.63 -3.37 1.50
C ARG A 99 -14.70 -4.55 1.80
N ILE A 100 -13.84 -4.92 0.86
CA ILE A 100 -12.86 -6.02 1.01
C ILE A 100 -11.97 -5.80 2.25
N ILE A 101 -11.45 -4.58 2.44
CA ILE A 101 -10.62 -4.26 3.61
C ILE A 101 -11.43 -4.41 4.90
N THR A 102 -12.63 -3.81 4.95
CA THR A 102 -13.46 -3.84 6.16
C THR A 102 -13.91 -5.25 6.54
N GLU A 103 -14.26 -6.09 5.56
CA GLU A 103 -14.64 -7.48 5.79
C GLU A 103 -13.49 -8.29 6.38
N TYR A 104 -12.28 -8.12 5.86
CA TYR A 104 -11.08 -8.73 6.45
C TYR A 104 -10.90 -8.28 7.91
N LEU A 105 -11.04 -6.98 8.18
CA LEU A 105 -10.87 -6.44 9.52
C LEU A 105 -11.92 -6.97 10.51
N VAL A 106 -13.19 -7.07 10.10
CA VAL A 106 -14.27 -7.65 10.92
C VAL A 106 -14.02 -9.14 11.16
N ALA A 107 -13.70 -9.91 10.12
CA ALA A 107 -13.46 -11.35 10.23
C ALA A 107 -12.29 -11.69 11.18
N ASN A 108 -11.35 -10.77 11.35
CA ASN A 108 -10.20 -10.91 12.25
C ASN A 108 -10.35 -10.16 13.59
N ASN A 109 -11.55 -9.66 13.90
CA ASN A 109 -11.87 -8.93 15.15
C ASN A 109 -11.08 -7.64 15.37
N TYR A 110 -10.66 -6.97 14.30
CA TYR A 110 -10.05 -5.63 14.37
C TYR A 110 -11.10 -4.50 14.34
N LEU A 111 -12.28 -4.80 13.81
CA LEU A 111 -13.44 -3.91 13.78
C LEU A 111 -14.66 -4.66 14.31
N SER A 112 -15.53 -3.94 15.02
CA SER A 112 -16.81 -4.41 15.57
C SER A 112 -18.00 -3.90 14.77
#